data_AF-A0A6J1RWV5-F1
#
_entry.id   AF-A0A6J1RWV5-F1
#
_cell.length_a   1.000
_cell.length_b   1.000
_cell.length_c   1.000
_cell.angle_alpha   90.00
_cell.angle_beta   90.00
_cell.angle_gamma   90.00
#
_symmetry.space_group_name_H-M   'P 1'
#
loop_
_entity.id
_entity.type
_entity.pdbx_description
1 polymer ?
#
loop_
_entity_poly.entity_id
_entity_poly.type
_entity_poly.pdbx_seq_one_letter_code
_entity_poly.pdbx_strand_id
1 'polypeptide(L)'
;MDLLCCESGIETECRAYPDPALLNDDRVLLNMLGQEEKYTPTTAFFTCVQKDVTPQMRAIVSNWMLESWELLVLSKLKWDMSAVTPHDFFDHILRRLPVDTTAWDVGMIRRHTQTFIALCARGEHLCQP
;
A
#
# COMPACT_ATOMS: atom_id res chain seq x y z
N MET A 1 -24.84 -21.57 4.86
CA MET A 1 -23.77 -20.98 4.02
C MET A 1 -22.99 -20.18 5.01
N ASP A 2 -22.04 -20.86 5.64
CA ASP A 2 -21.55 -20.44 6.95
C ASP A 2 -20.32 -19.60 6.69
N LEU A 3 -20.50 -18.28 6.76
CA LEU A 3 -19.42 -17.32 6.82
C LEU A 3 -18.66 -17.57 8.12
N LEU A 4 -17.61 -18.40 8.03
CA LEU A 4 -16.67 -18.62 9.11
C LEU A 4 -15.85 -17.33 9.28
N CYS A 5 -16.27 -16.49 10.23
CA CYS A 5 -15.43 -15.40 10.75
C CYS A 5 -14.29 -16.04 11.55
N CYS A 6 -13.08 -16.02 11.00
CA CYS A 6 -11.89 -16.53 11.67
C CYS A 6 -11.13 -15.39 12.36
N GLU A 7 -11.77 -14.77 13.34
CA GLU A 7 -11.07 -13.94 14.30
C GLU A 7 -10.28 -14.88 15.23
N SER A 8 -9.09 -15.28 14.79
CA SER A 8 -8.13 -15.97 15.65
C SER A 8 -7.56 -14.94 16.61
N GLY A 9 -8.07 -14.93 17.84
CA GLY A 9 -7.57 -14.06 18.90
C GLY A 9 -6.05 -14.14 19.02
N ILE A 10 -5.41 -12.97 19.05
CA ILE A 10 -3.99 -12.61 19.23
C ILE A 10 -3.39 -11.83 18.04
N GLU A 11 -3.95 -11.90 16.82
CA GLU A 11 -3.51 -11.01 15.74
C GLU A 11 -4.13 -9.60 15.88
N THR A 12 -3.30 -8.56 15.81
CA THR A 12 -3.70 -7.15 15.93
C THR A 12 -4.40 -6.61 14.68
N GLU A 13 -4.57 -7.42 13.63
CA GLU A 13 -5.17 -7.05 12.36
C GLU A 13 -6.17 -8.13 11.91
N CYS A 14 -7.39 -7.74 11.57
CA CYS A 14 -8.37 -8.63 10.94
C CYS A 14 -7.97 -8.83 9.47
N ARG A 15 -7.60 -10.06 9.09
CA ARG A 15 -7.07 -10.36 7.75
C ARG A 15 -7.95 -11.36 6.99
N ALA A 16 -8.22 -11.05 5.73
CA ALA A 16 -8.86 -11.98 4.82
C ALA A 16 -7.93 -13.16 4.49
N TYR A 17 -8.52 -14.34 4.28
CA TYR A 17 -7.78 -15.51 3.82
C TYR A 17 -7.18 -15.29 2.42
N PRO A 18 -6.01 -15.87 2.12
CA PRO A 18 -5.44 -15.82 0.78
C PRO A 18 -6.38 -16.46 -0.23
N ASP A 19 -6.82 -15.69 -1.24
CA ASP A 19 -7.65 -16.19 -2.33
C ASP A 19 -6.78 -16.65 -3.50
N PRO A 20 -6.77 -17.96 -3.85
CA PRO A 20 -6.02 -18.47 -4.99
C PRO A 20 -6.42 -17.85 -6.34
N ALA A 21 -7.68 -17.45 -6.51
CA ALA A 21 -8.16 -16.81 -7.73
C ALA A 21 -7.59 -15.40 -7.90
N LEU A 22 -7.35 -14.69 -6.81
CA LEU A 22 -6.69 -13.39 -6.84
C LEU A 22 -5.18 -13.52 -7.01
N LEU A 23 -4.55 -14.46 -6.30
CA LEU A 23 -3.09 -14.50 -6.18
C LEU A 23 -2.37 -15.30 -7.29
N ASN A 24 -3.01 -16.33 -7.86
CA ASN A 24 -2.41 -17.13 -8.94
C ASN A 24 -2.71 -16.61 -10.34
N ASP A 25 -3.73 -15.76 -10.49
CA ASP A 25 -4.11 -15.24 -11.79
C ASP A 25 -3.20 -14.06 -12.17
N ASP A 26 -2.34 -14.25 -13.17
CA ASP A 26 -1.44 -13.21 -13.67
C ASP A 26 -2.20 -11.97 -14.18
N ARG A 27 -3.45 -12.12 -14.63
CA ARG A 27 -4.27 -10.99 -15.08
C ARG A 27 -4.55 -10.01 -13.96
N VAL A 28 -4.70 -10.49 -12.73
CA VAL A 28 -4.91 -9.63 -11.55
C VAL A 28 -3.67 -8.77 -11.34
N LEU A 29 -2.48 -9.37 -11.36
CA LEU A 29 -1.23 -8.63 -11.23
C LEU A 29 -1.02 -7.64 -12.39
N LEU A 30 -1.29 -8.05 -13.63
CA LEU A 30 -1.18 -7.17 -14.79
C LEU A 30 -2.13 -5.97 -14.72
N ASN A 31 -3.36 -6.18 -14.25
CA ASN A 31 -4.31 -5.10 -14.02
C ASN A 31 -3.82 -4.16 -12.91
N MET A 32 -3.25 -4.70 -11.83
CA MET A 32 -2.66 -3.87 -10.77
C MET A 32 -1.51 -3.02 -11.29
N LEU A 33 -0.60 -3.59 -12.09
CA LEU A 33 0.49 -2.85 -12.73
C LEU A 33 -0.04 -1.75 -13.66
N GLY A 34 -1.10 -2.03 -14.44
CA GLY A 34 -1.74 -1.03 -15.27
C GLY A 34 -2.40 0.11 -14.49
N GLN A 35 -2.94 -0.16 -13.30
CA GLN A 35 -3.45 0.89 -12.42
C GLN A 35 -2.31 1.70 -11.78
N GLU A 36 -1.19 1.06 -11.42
CA GLU A 36 -0.03 1.76 -10.86
C GLU A 36 0.44 2.85 -11.82
N GLU A 37 0.64 2.54 -13.10
CA GLU A 37 1.05 3.51 -14.12
C GLU A 37 0.09 4.73 -14.23
N LYS A 38 -1.22 4.51 -14.03
CA LYS A 38 -2.24 5.56 -14.10
C LYS A 38 -2.19 6.53 -12.91
N TYR A 39 -1.87 6.03 -11.72
CA TYR A 39 -1.91 6.82 -10.48
C TYR A 39 -0.52 7.24 -9.98
N THR A 40 0.56 6.79 -10.61
CA THR A 40 1.93 7.15 -10.23
C THR A 40 2.16 8.67 -10.40
N PRO A 41 2.46 9.40 -9.30
CA PRO A 41 2.85 10.79 -9.40
C PRO A 41 4.14 10.90 -10.20
N THR A 42 4.27 11.95 -11.03
CA THR A 42 5.54 12.21 -11.73
C THR A 42 6.68 12.24 -10.72
N THR A 43 7.78 11.53 -10.98
CA THR A 43 8.96 11.47 -10.10
C THR A 43 9.51 12.86 -9.72
N ALA A 44 9.31 13.85 -10.59
CA ALA A 44 9.66 15.24 -10.38
C ALA A 44 8.58 16.08 -9.66
N PHE A 45 7.47 15.51 -9.21
CA PHE A 45 6.34 16.26 -8.63
C PHE A 45 6.81 17.13 -7.46
N PHE A 46 7.62 16.58 -6.55
CA PHE A 46 8.12 17.31 -5.37
C PHE A 46 9.34 18.20 -5.65
N THR A 47 9.96 18.09 -6.82
CA THR A 47 11.11 18.94 -7.19
C THR A 47 10.70 20.07 -8.14
N CYS A 48 9.68 19.83 -8.97
CA CYS A 48 9.31 20.73 -10.07
C CYS A 48 7.92 21.36 -9.88
N VAL A 49 6.97 20.65 -9.27
CA VAL A 49 5.57 21.13 -9.14
C VAL A 49 5.29 21.67 -7.74
N GLN A 50 5.61 20.90 -6.69
CA GLN A 50 5.31 21.26 -5.30
C GLN A 50 6.59 21.66 -4.54
N LYS A 51 7.02 22.91 -4.73
CA LYS A 51 8.28 23.46 -4.17
C LYS A 51 8.14 24.07 -2.77
N ASP A 52 6.94 24.56 -2.44
CA ASP A 52 6.71 25.34 -1.21
C ASP A 52 6.35 24.47 0.01
N VAL A 53 6.17 23.16 -0.18
CA VAL A 53 5.76 22.23 0.89
C VAL A 53 6.91 21.28 1.20
N THR A 54 7.48 21.42 2.40
CA THR A 54 8.58 20.55 2.87
C THR A 54 8.07 19.13 3.17
N PRO A 55 8.94 18.10 3.16
CA PRO A 55 8.56 16.73 3.53
C PRO A 55 7.87 16.64 4.90
N GLN A 56 8.34 17.41 5.90
CA GLN A 56 7.76 17.46 7.23
C GLN A 56 6.34 18.03 7.20
N MET A 57 6.09 19.07 6.40
CA MET A 57 4.75 19.64 6.23
C MET A 57 3.81 18.63 5.57
N ARG A 58 4.29 17.80 4.63
CA ARG A 58 3.49 16.73 4.03
C ARG A 58 3.04 15.69 5.06
N ALA A 59 3.92 15.30 5.98
CA ALA A 59 3.59 14.35 7.04
C ALA A 59 2.51 14.89 8.00
N ILE A 60 2.53 16.19 8.30
CA ILE A 60 1.48 16.83 9.09
C ILE A 60 0.15 16.80 8.31
N VAL A 61 0.16 17.22 7.05
CA VAL A 61 -1.04 17.25 6.20
C VAL A 61 -1.63 15.86 6.01
N SER A 62 -0.82 14.81 5.81
CA SER A 62 -1.34 13.45 5.66
C SER A 62 -2.12 12.97 6.89
N ASN A 63 -1.64 13.28 8.09
CA ASN A 63 -2.35 12.93 9.32
C ASN A 63 -3.65 13.74 9.47
N TRP A 64 -3.61 15.04 9.19
CA TRP A 64 -4.79 15.91 9.23
C TRP A 64 -5.84 15.54 8.18
N MET A 65 -5.41 15.10 6.99
CA MET A 65 -6.32 14.67 5.93
C MET A 65 -7.18 13.48 6.36
N LEU A 66 -6.60 12.58 7.14
CA LEU A 66 -7.28 11.40 7.67
C LEU A 66 -8.39 11.77 8.67
N GLU A 67 -8.20 12.84 9.45
CA GLU A 67 -9.12 13.20 10.53
C GLU A 67 -10.17 14.25 10.15
N SER A 68 -9.85 15.21 9.28
CA SER A 68 -10.65 16.43 9.10
C SER A 68 -11.03 16.78 7.65
N TRP A 69 -10.41 16.17 6.64
CA TRP A 69 -10.58 16.58 5.24
C TRP A 69 -11.16 15.50 4.32
N GLU A 70 -11.54 14.35 4.87
CA GLU A 70 -12.00 13.17 4.12
C GLU A 70 -12.96 13.55 2.97
N LEU A 71 -14.09 14.19 3.27
CA LEU A 71 -15.09 14.55 2.26
C LEU A 71 -14.57 15.51 1.17
N LEU A 72 -13.73 16.48 1.54
CA LEU A 72 -13.18 17.40 0.54
C LEU A 72 -12.21 16.65 -0.39
N VAL A 73 -11.34 15.83 0.17
CA VAL A 73 -10.37 15.03 -0.59
C VAL A 73 -11.08 14.08 -1.54
N LEU A 74 -12.08 13.35 -1.05
CA LEU A 74 -12.92 12.46 -1.87
C LEU A 74 -13.61 13.24 -3.01
N SER A 75 -14.13 14.43 -2.73
CA SER A 75 -14.73 15.26 -3.78
C SER A 75 -13.74 15.69 -4.85
N LYS A 76 -12.49 16.01 -4.46
CA LYS A 76 -11.41 16.39 -5.39
C LYS A 76 -10.92 15.21 -6.22
N LEU A 77 -10.88 14.03 -5.63
CA LEU A 77 -10.53 12.78 -6.30
C LEU A 77 -11.69 12.19 -7.10
N LYS A 78 -12.86 12.86 -7.14
CA LYS A 78 -14.09 12.37 -7.78
C LYS A 78 -14.49 10.97 -7.28
N TRP A 79 -14.23 10.70 -6.01
CA TRP A 79 -14.45 9.41 -5.35
C TRP A 79 -13.65 8.24 -5.95
N ASP A 80 -12.68 8.50 -6.83
CA ASP A 80 -11.79 7.48 -7.37
C ASP A 80 -10.62 7.24 -6.39
N MET A 81 -10.84 6.32 -5.46
CA MET A 81 -9.85 5.87 -4.46
C MET A 81 -9.24 4.52 -4.82
N SER A 82 -9.40 4.07 -6.07
CA SER A 82 -9.00 2.72 -6.52
C SER A 82 -7.51 2.58 -6.81
N ALA A 83 -6.69 3.56 -6.39
CA ALA A 83 -5.25 3.53 -6.57
C ALA A 83 -4.66 2.31 -5.85
N VAL A 84 -3.89 1.52 -6.59
CA VAL A 84 -3.12 0.42 -6.01
C VAL A 84 -1.98 0.97 -5.17
N THR A 85 -1.72 0.32 -4.05
CA THR A 85 -0.65 0.66 -3.11
C THR A 85 0.44 -0.41 -3.13
N PRO A 86 1.66 -0.09 -2.70
CA PRO A 86 2.73 -1.09 -2.57
C PRO A 86 2.36 -2.29 -1.69
N HIS A 87 1.42 -2.13 -0.76
CA HIS A 87 0.93 -3.21 0.09
C HIS A 87 0.19 -4.29 -0.71
N ASP A 88 -0.54 -3.89 -1.76
CA ASP A 88 -1.34 -4.81 -2.57
C ASP A 88 -0.43 -5.79 -3.34
N PHE A 89 0.76 -5.33 -3.73
CA PHE A 89 1.73 -6.15 -4.45
C PHE A 89 2.45 -7.16 -3.54
N PHE A 90 2.42 -7.00 -2.22
CA PHE A 90 3.23 -7.82 -1.31
C PHE A 90 2.93 -9.31 -1.45
N ASP A 91 1.65 -9.70 -1.43
CA ASP A 91 1.27 -11.11 -1.54
C ASP A 91 1.54 -11.67 -2.96
N HIS A 92 1.45 -10.84 -4.00
CA HIS A 92 1.83 -11.21 -5.36
C HIS A 92 3.34 -11.43 -5.53
N ILE A 93 4.16 -10.64 -4.84
CA ILE A 93 5.63 -10.75 -4.84
C ILE A 93 6.06 -11.99 -4.05
N LEU A 94 5.56 -12.14 -2.82
CA LEU A 94 5.87 -13.30 -1.97
C LEU A 94 5.62 -14.63 -2.67
N ARG A 95 4.52 -14.73 -3.42
CA ARG A 95 4.13 -15.96 -4.10
C ARG A 95 5.01 -16.32 -5.30
N ARG A 96 5.71 -15.34 -5.88
CA ARG A 96 6.61 -15.53 -7.04
C ARG A 96 8.07 -15.71 -6.65
N LEU A 97 8.41 -15.36 -5.41
CA LEU A 97 9.73 -15.63 -4.85
C LEU A 97 9.86 -17.14 -4.59
N PRO A 98 10.97 -17.79 -4.99
CA PRO A 98 11.25 -19.19 -4.67
C PRO A 98 11.68 -19.29 -3.20
N VAL A 99 10.76 -19.00 -2.28
CA VAL A 99 11.02 -18.96 -0.83
C VAL A 99 10.34 -20.15 -0.19
N ASP A 100 11.12 -20.90 0.59
CA ASP A 100 10.59 -21.97 1.43
C ASP A 100 9.76 -21.35 2.56
N THR A 101 8.44 -21.40 2.41
CA THR A 101 7.46 -20.87 3.37
C THR A 101 7.55 -21.51 4.76
N THR A 102 8.31 -22.60 4.91
CA THR A 102 8.56 -23.23 6.22
C THR A 102 9.74 -22.62 6.98
N ALA A 103 10.65 -21.94 6.28
CA ALA A 103 11.88 -21.40 6.85
C ALA A 103 11.78 -19.92 7.26
N TRP A 104 10.80 -19.18 6.74
CA TRP A 104 10.68 -17.73 6.94
C TRP A 104 9.38 -17.38 7.69
N ASP A 105 9.49 -16.48 8.67
CA ASP A 105 8.32 -15.90 9.34
C ASP A 105 7.66 -14.84 8.43
N VAL A 106 6.67 -15.27 7.65
CA VAL A 106 5.89 -14.42 6.75
C VAL A 106 5.22 -13.25 7.49
N GLY A 107 4.86 -13.44 8.76
CA GLY A 107 4.28 -12.38 9.60
C GLY A 107 5.30 -11.30 9.94
N MET A 108 6.55 -11.67 10.23
CA MET A 108 7.65 -10.72 10.43
C MET A 108 7.99 -9.97 9.14
N ILE A 109 8.11 -10.67 8.00
CA ILE A 109 8.40 -10.01 6.70
C ILE A 109 7.33 -8.97 6.40
N ARG A 110 6.05 -9.32 6.58
CA ARG A 110 4.93 -8.41 6.32
C ARG A 110 5.01 -7.14 7.16
N ARG A 111 5.23 -7.28 8.48
CA ARG A 111 5.38 -6.14 9.39
C ARG A 111 6.53 -5.23 8.98
N HIS A 112 7.65 -5.81 8.56
CA HIS A 112 8.77 -5.05 8.04
C HIS A 112 8.43 -4.36 6.73
N THR A 113 7.80 -5.04 5.78
CA THR A 113 7.35 -4.44 4.52
C THR A 113 6.40 -3.28 4.75
N GLN A 114 5.38 -3.43 5.60
CA GLN A 114 4.46 -2.33 5.98
C GLN A 114 5.22 -1.14 6.56
N THR A 115 6.18 -1.40 7.45
CA THR A 115 7.03 -0.36 8.04
C THR A 115 7.85 0.37 6.98
N PHE A 116 8.49 -0.36 6.06
CA PHE A 116 9.29 0.22 5.00
C PHE A 116 8.44 1.02 4.02
N ILE A 117 7.26 0.53 3.62
CA ILE A 117 6.33 1.28 2.77
C ILE A 117 5.94 2.60 3.45
N ALA A 118 5.62 2.56 4.76
CA ALA A 118 5.27 3.75 5.51
C ALA A 118 6.45 4.74 5.61
N LEU A 119 7.68 4.26 5.80
CA LEU A 119 8.89 5.09 5.80
C LEU A 119 9.12 5.76 4.44
N CYS A 120 8.99 5.00 3.34
CA CYS A 120 9.09 5.52 1.97
C CYS A 120 8.07 6.63 1.72
N ALA A 121 6.81 6.41 2.12
CA ALA A 121 5.72 7.36 1.89
C ALA A 121 5.91 8.70 2.61
N ARG A 122 6.59 8.70 3.77
CA ARG A 122 6.90 9.92 4.53
C ARG A 122 8.14 10.66 4.03
N GLY A 123 8.92 10.07 3.12
CA GLY A 123 10.11 10.71 2.55
C GLY A 123 11.29 10.80 3.52
N GLU A 124 11.35 9.94 4.53
CA GLU A 124 12.52 9.79 5.39
C GLU A 124 13.59 9.00 4.62
N HIS A 125 14.43 9.72 3.86
CA HIS A 125 15.74 9.30 3.34
C HIS A 125 15.85 8.39 2.10
N LEU A 126 14.77 7.97 1.42
CA LEU A 126 14.89 7.06 0.25
C LEU A 126 14.85 7.71 -1.13
N CYS A 127 14.53 9.01 -1.22
CA CYS A 127 14.69 9.81 -2.43
C CYS A 127 15.83 10.82 -2.23
N GLN A 128 17.07 10.33 -2.23
CA GLN A 128 18.20 11.16 -2.63
C GLN A 128 18.75 10.60 -3.94
N PRO A 129 19.15 11.47 -4.89
CA PRO A 129 19.73 11.04 -6.16
C PRO A 129 21.02 10.25 -5.97
#